data_AF-A0A7X8VAV5-F1
#
_entry.id   AF-A0A7X8VAV5-F1
#
_cell.length_a   1.000
_cell.length_b   1.000
_cell.length_c   1.000
_cell.angle_alpha   90.00
_cell.angle_beta   90.00
_cell.angle_gamma   90.00
#
_symmetry.space_group_name_H-M   'P 1'
#
loop_
_entity.id
_entity.type
_entity.pdbx_description
1 polymer ?
#
loop_
_entity_poly.entity_id
_entity_poly.type
_entity_poly.pdbx_seq_one_letter_code
_entity_poly.pdbx_strand_id
1 'polypeptide(L)'
;FEGKLYIQTGKSKAVSRQIQANPKVEICAYADGRWLRVTGRLIRDDRVEAKKHMLDNYPDLKAMYSPEDDNTEVLYFEDATATFYSFTDEPRVIKF
;
A
#
# COMPACT_ATOMS: atom_id res chain seq x y z
N PHE A 1 -9.15 -1.83 4.48
CA PHE A 1 -9.49 -2.61 5.69
C PHE A 1 -9.28 -1.71 6.90
N GLU A 2 -10.21 -1.67 7.86
CA GLU A 2 -10.11 -0.85 9.09
C GLU A 2 -9.77 0.64 8.86
N GLY A 3 -10.25 1.22 7.75
CA GLY A 3 -9.98 2.63 7.42
C GLY A 3 -8.54 2.95 6.97
N LYS A 4 -7.65 1.95 6.87
CA LYS A 4 -6.27 2.16 6.44
C LYS A 4 -6.09 1.94 4.93
N LEU A 5 -5.10 2.63 4.36
CA LEU A 5 -4.65 2.41 2.98
C LEU A 5 -3.71 1.19 2.92
N TYR A 6 -4.08 0.19 2.13
CA TYR A 6 -3.31 -1.05 1.98
C TYR A 6 -2.74 -1.19 0.56
N ILE A 7 -1.60 -1.89 0.47
CA ILE A 7 -1.05 -2.46 -0.77
C ILE A 7 -0.84 -3.97 -0.61
N GLN A 8 -0.62 -4.66 -1.73
CA GLN A 8 -0.36 -6.10 -1.76
C GLN A 8 0.92 -6.40 -2.55
N THR A 9 1.68 -7.39 -2.08
CA THR A 9 2.81 -7.99 -2.80
C THR A 9 3.05 -9.43 -2.31
N GLY A 10 4.13 -10.06 -2.76
CA GLY A 10 4.57 -11.36 -2.26
C GLY A 10 5.83 -11.25 -1.38
N LYS A 11 5.89 -11.95 -0.24
CA LYS A 11 7.07 -11.99 0.65
C LYS A 11 8.35 -12.46 -0.07
N SER A 12 8.20 -13.27 -1.10
CA SER A 12 9.29 -13.74 -1.95
C SER A 12 9.94 -12.64 -2.81
N LYS A 13 9.29 -11.48 -3.01
CA LYS A 13 9.78 -10.41 -3.89
C LYS A 13 10.82 -9.52 -3.20
N ALA A 14 11.72 -8.93 -3.99
CA ALA A 14 12.74 -8.01 -3.48
C ALA A 14 12.15 -6.78 -2.78
N VAL A 15 11.05 -6.24 -3.30
CA VAL A 15 10.35 -5.08 -2.70
C VAL A 15 9.87 -5.37 -1.27
N SER A 16 9.36 -6.58 -1.01
CA SER A 16 8.96 -6.98 0.34
C SER A 16 10.15 -6.93 1.29
N ARG A 17 11.28 -7.56 0.89
CA ARG A 17 12.51 -7.56 1.69
C ARG A 17 13.05 -6.15 1.95
N GLN A 18 12.98 -5.27 0.95
CA GLN A 18 13.40 -3.87 1.09
C GLN A 18 12.52 -3.13 2.10
N ILE A 19 11.20 -3.29 2.04
CA ILE A 19 10.25 -2.66 2.96
C ILE A 19 10.46 -3.18 4.40
N GLN A 20 10.70 -4.49 4.57
CA GLN A 20 10.98 -5.03 5.91
C GLN A 20 12.32 -4.53 6.48
N ALA A 21 13.33 -4.32 5.63
CA ALA A 21 14.62 -3.77 6.06
C ALA A 21 14.52 -2.26 6.37
N ASN A 22 13.71 -1.51 5.62
CA ASN A 22 13.43 -0.11 5.85
C ASN A 22 11.97 0.22 5.45
N PRO A 23 11.06 0.40 6.41
CA PRO A 23 9.64 0.57 6.11
C PRO A 23 9.28 1.95 5.56
N LYS A 24 10.21 2.91 5.56
CA LYS A 24 9.97 4.26 5.04
C LYS A 24 9.86 4.19 3.51
N VAL A 25 8.68 4.50 3.00
CA VAL A 25 8.38 4.42 1.56
C VAL A 25 7.72 5.69 1.06
N GLU A 26 7.74 5.85 -0.26
CA GLU A 26 6.90 6.79 -0.96
C GLU A 26 6.28 6.16 -2.21
N ILE A 27 4.98 6.39 -2.40
CA ILE A 27 4.30 6.13 -3.68
C ILE A 27 4.16 7.45 -4.41
N CYS A 28 4.59 7.48 -5.68
CA CYS A 28 4.35 8.59 -6.58
C CYS A 28 3.41 8.12 -7.71
N ALA A 29 2.39 8.92 -8.02
CA ALA A 29 1.47 8.66 -9.11
C ALA A 29 1.14 9.97 -9.83
N TYR A 30 0.85 9.90 -11.13
CA TYR A 30 0.42 11.02 -11.95
C TYR A 30 -0.79 10.60 -12.79
N ALA A 31 -1.86 11.39 -12.73
CA ALA A 31 -3.06 11.21 -13.52
C ALA A 31 -3.74 12.56 -13.74
N ASP A 32 -4.32 12.77 -14.92
CA ASP A 32 -5.17 13.92 -15.23
C ASP A 32 -4.58 15.29 -14.86
N GLY A 33 -3.29 15.50 -15.15
CA GLY A 33 -2.62 16.78 -14.88
C GLY A 33 -2.20 17.00 -13.42
N ARG A 34 -2.36 16.00 -12.56
CA ARG A 34 -2.05 16.07 -11.12
C ARG A 34 -1.09 14.97 -10.72
N TRP A 35 -0.22 15.23 -9.74
CA TRP A 35 0.59 14.19 -9.10
C TRP A 35 0.28 14.04 -7.62
N LEU A 36 0.46 12.82 -7.13
CA LEU A 36 0.29 12.41 -5.76
C LEU A 36 1.61 11.86 -5.25
N ARG A 37 2.02 12.29 -4.06
CA ARG A 37 3.08 11.65 -3.27
C ARG A 37 2.49 11.18 -1.94
N VAL A 38 2.53 9.88 -1.67
CA VAL A 38 2.14 9.29 -0.39
C VAL A 38 3.40 8.82 0.31
N THR A 39 3.85 9.57 1.31
CA THR A 39 5.06 9.26 2.09
C THR A 39 4.65 8.73 3.45
N GLY A 40 5.22 7.62 3.91
CA GLY A 40 4.89 7.04 5.21
C GLY A 40 5.67 5.76 5.49
N ARG A 41 5.17 4.96 6.42
CA ARG A 41 5.74 3.65 6.75
C ARG A 41 4.80 2.54 6.28
N LEU A 42 5.29 1.55 5.56
CA LEU A 42 4.51 0.35 5.26
C LEU A 42 4.74 -0.73 6.32
N ILE A 43 3.67 -1.13 6.98
CA ILE A 43 3.68 -2.14 8.04
C ILE A 43 2.97 -3.39 7.54
N ARG A 44 3.64 -4.53 7.65
CA ARG A 44 3.07 -5.84 7.31
C ARG A 44 1.91 -6.16 8.25
N ASP A 45 0.83 -6.68 7.69
CA ASP A 45 -0.30 -7.21 8.43
C ASP A 45 -0.45 -8.71 8.12
N ASP A 46 0.01 -9.56 9.04
CA ASP A 46 -0.01 -11.02 8.87
C ASP A 46 -1.38 -11.64 9.18
N ARG A 47 -2.39 -10.83 9.60
CA ARG A 47 -3.76 -11.30 9.86
C ARG A 47 -4.41 -11.86 8.61
N VAL A 48 -4.98 -13.06 8.72
CA VAL A 48 -5.70 -13.73 7.61
C VAL A 48 -6.88 -12.88 7.15
N GLU A 49 -7.55 -12.16 8.05
CA GLU A 49 -8.67 -11.28 7.76
C GLU A 49 -8.28 -10.12 6.85
N ALA A 50 -7.11 -9.52 7.07
CA ALA A 50 -6.59 -8.43 6.23
C ALA A 50 -6.24 -8.94 4.83
N LYS A 51 -5.55 -10.09 4.75
CA LYS A 51 -5.24 -10.75 3.47
C LYS A 51 -6.50 -11.14 2.71
N LYS A 52 -7.49 -11.73 3.40
CA LYS A 52 -8.78 -12.11 2.84
C LYS A 52 -9.55 -10.90 2.33
N HIS A 53 -9.61 -9.82 3.10
CA HIS A 53 -10.23 -8.57 2.67
C HIS A 53 -9.59 -8.03 1.38
N MET A 54 -8.25 -8.04 1.27
CA MET A 54 -7.57 -7.63 0.03
C MET A 54 -7.98 -8.53 -1.14
N LEU A 55 -7.88 -9.85 -1.00
CA LEU A 55 -8.18 -10.78 -2.09
C LEU A 55 -9.66 -10.80 -2.49
N ASP A 56 -10.58 -10.55 -1.55
CA ASP A 56 -12.01 -10.43 -1.86
C ASP A 56 -12.34 -9.16 -2.68
N ASN A 57 -11.57 -8.09 -2.52
CA ASN A 57 -11.73 -6.86 -3.32
C ASN A 57 -10.96 -6.90 -4.66
N TYR A 58 -9.95 -7.76 -4.78
CA TYR A 58 -9.14 -7.95 -5.98
C TYR A 58 -9.11 -9.46 -6.37
N PRO A 59 -10.25 -10.02 -6.82
CA PRO A 59 -10.41 -11.46 -7.01
C PRO A 59 -9.42 -12.06 -8.02
N ASP A 60 -8.95 -11.28 -9.00
CA ASP A 60 -7.96 -11.73 -9.98
C ASP A 60 -6.62 -12.15 -9.34
N LEU A 61 -6.30 -11.63 -8.15
CA LEU A 61 -5.10 -12.01 -7.40
C LEU A 61 -5.20 -13.42 -6.81
N LYS A 62 -6.41 -13.99 -6.63
CA LYS A 62 -6.63 -15.32 -6.05
C LYS A 62 -6.04 -16.46 -6.89
N ALA A 63 -5.73 -16.22 -8.16
CA ALA A 63 -5.00 -17.18 -8.99
C ALA A 63 -3.54 -17.39 -8.55
N MET A 64 -2.97 -16.44 -7.80
CA MET A 64 -1.55 -16.46 -7.41
C MET A 64 -1.33 -16.40 -5.89
N TYR A 65 -2.35 -16.02 -5.12
CA TYR A 65 -2.24 -15.72 -3.70
C TYR A 65 -3.41 -16.32 -2.91
N SER A 66 -3.12 -16.83 -1.72
CA SER A 66 -4.07 -17.33 -0.74
C SER A 66 -3.96 -16.55 0.57
N PRO A 67 -5.08 -16.23 1.24
CA PRO A 67 -5.00 -15.55 2.54
C PRO A 67 -4.35 -16.44 3.63
N GLU A 68 -4.28 -17.75 3.40
CA GLU A 68 -3.70 -18.73 4.33
C GLU A 68 -2.23 -19.07 3.99
N ASP A 69 -1.71 -18.62 2.85
CA ASP A 69 -0.32 -18.87 2.51
C ASP A 69 0.65 -17.85 3.18
N ASP A 70 1.92 -18.24 3.26
CA ASP A 70 2.96 -17.36 3.79
C ASP A 70 3.38 -16.29 2.78
N ASN A 71 3.27 -16.55 1.47
CA ASN A 71 3.78 -15.63 0.45
C ASN A 71 2.92 -14.36 0.33
N THR A 72 1.62 -14.42 0.59
CA THR A 72 0.69 -13.30 0.47
C THR A 72 1.00 -12.27 1.54
N GLU A 73 1.41 -11.10 1.10
CA GLU A 73 1.74 -9.98 1.96
C GLU A 73 0.81 -8.82 1.66
N VAL A 74 0.10 -8.36 2.69
CA VAL A 74 -0.60 -7.08 2.66
C VAL A 74 0.07 -6.15 3.64
N LEU A 75 0.21 -4.89 3.25
CA LEU A 75 0.87 -3.87 4.07
C LEU A 75 0.00 -2.63 4.12
N TYR A 76 -0.10 -1.98 5.28
CA TYR A 76 -0.79 -0.72 5.43
C TYR A 76 0.17 0.44 5.68
N PHE A 77 -0.25 1.63 5.31
CA PHE A 77 0.44 2.87 5.66
C PHE A 77 0.19 3.27 7.11
N GLU A 78 1.27 3.53 7.83
CA GLU A 78 1.33 4.13 9.17
C GLU A 78 2.07 5.48 9.07
N ASP A 79 1.63 6.46 9.86
CA ASP A 79 2.19 7.82 9.92
C ASP A 79 2.37 8.45 8.52
N ALA A 80 1.34 8.36 7.68
CA ALA A 80 1.42 8.71 6.28
C ALA A 80 0.90 10.11 5.99
N THR A 81 1.49 10.72 4.95
CA THR A 81 1.06 12.00 4.38
C THR A 81 0.89 11.84 2.88
N ALA A 82 -0.34 12.05 2.40
CA ALA A 82 -0.64 12.21 0.98
C ALA A 82 -0.62 13.69 0.62
N THR A 83 0.26 14.07 -0.30
CA THR A 83 0.26 15.42 -0.88
C THR A 83 -0.12 15.33 -2.35
N PHE A 84 -1.20 16.03 -2.69
CA PHE A 84 -1.67 16.20 -4.05
C PHE A 84 -1.18 17.53 -4.58
N TYR A 85 -0.70 17.52 -5.82
CA TYR A 85 -0.16 18.68 -6.50
C TYR A 85 -0.79 18.82 -7.88
N SER A 86 -0.79 20.04 -8.41
CA SER A 86 -1.08 20.35 -9.80
C SER A 86 -0.16 21.46 -10.28
N PHE A 87 -0.21 21.78 -11.58
CA PHE A 87 0.56 22.89 -12.14
C PHE A 87 0.06 24.27 -11.72
N THR A 88 -1.19 24.37 -11.22
CA THR A 88 -1.89 25.65 -11.02
C THR A 88 -2.41 25.86 -9.61
N ASP A 89 -2.73 24.79 -8.89
CA ASP A 89 -3.37 24.86 -7.58
C ASP A 89 -2.35 24.66 -6.46
N GLU A 90 -2.64 25.23 -5.29
CA GLU A 90 -1.83 24.96 -4.10
C GLU A 90 -1.90 23.47 -3.69
N PRO A 91 -0.82 22.92 -3.09
CA PRO A 91 -0.81 21.54 -2.67
C PRO A 91 -1.89 21.22 -1.63
N ARG A 92 -2.62 20.12 -1.83
CA ARG A 92 -3.57 19.59 -0.84
C ARG A 92 -2.91 18.47 -0.04
N VAL A 93 -2.87 18.61 1.29
CA VAL A 93 -2.22 17.66 2.21
C VAL A 93 -3.26 16.91 3.04
N ILE A 94 -3.12 15.59 3.14
CA ILE A 94 -3.92 14.71 4.01
C ILE A 94 -2.97 13.86 4.83
N LYS A 95 -3.18 13.80 6.15
CA LYS A 95 -2.44 12.93 7.08
C LYS A 95 -3.34 11.80 7.56
N PHE A 96 -2.82 10.59 7.62
CA PHE A 96 -3.55 9.39 8.03
C PHE A 96 -2.62 8.28 8.52
#